data_AF-A0A534QDS3-F1
#
_entry.id   AF-A0A534QDS3-F1
#
_cell.length_a   1.000
_cell.length_b   1.000
_cell.length_c   1.000
_cell.angle_alpha   90.00
_cell.angle_beta   90.00
_cell.angle_gamma   90.00
#
_symmetry.space_group_name_H-M   'P 1'
#
loop_
_entity.id
_entity.type
_entity.pdbx_description
1 polymer ?
#
loop_
_entity_poly.entity_id
_entity_poly.type
_entity_poly.pdbx_seq_one_letter_code
_entity_poly.pdbx_strand_id
1 'polypeptide(L)'
;GRYSVPVPDIAVVPGIRSDYVDTHPTTALLVVEIADTTIVQDRITKAVIYAAAGIPEYWLVNFRDDRAEVFRGPDRSTRSYGENFIAGRGSRLELRTLPGVGVAVDDLLPSRGE
;
A
#
# COMPACT_ATOMS: atom_id res chain seq x y z
N GLY A 1 -15.43 21.01 -2.04
CA GLY A 1 -15.08 20.52 -0.69
C GLY A 1 -13.88 19.63 -0.85
N ARG A 2 -12.72 20.01 -0.31
CA ARG A 2 -11.45 19.38 -0.66
C ARG A 2 -10.86 18.70 0.57
N TYR A 3 -10.24 17.56 0.31
CA TYR A 3 -9.47 16.71 1.23
C TYR A 3 -10.28 15.71 2.06
N SER A 4 -11.04 14.83 1.38
CA SER A 4 -11.24 13.50 1.96
C SER A 4 -9.92 12.72 1.77
N VAL A 5 -9.48 12.05 2.83
CA VAL A 5 -8.40 11.05 2.74
C VAL A 5 -8.86 9.97 1.74
N PRO A 6 -7.99 9.47 0.84
CA PRO A 6 -8.37 8.38 -0.05
C PRO A 6 -8.80 7.18 0.80
N VAL A 7 -9.87 6.51 0.39
CA VAL A 7 -10.25 5.22 0.97
C VAL A 7 -9.41 4.16 0.26
N PRO A 8 -8.51 3.46 0.96
CA PRO A 8 -7.68 2.44 0.34
C PRO A 8 -8.49 1.18 0.03
N ASP A 9 -8.06 0.41 -0.96
CA ASP A 9 -8.65 -0.91 -1.24
C ASP A 9 -8.42 -1.86 -0.06
N ILE A 10 -7.21 -1.83 0.51
CA ILE A 10 -6.85 -2.62 1.71
C ILE A 10 -5.95 -1.78 2.62
N ALA A 11 -6.20 -1.85 3.93
CA ALA A 11 -5.32 -1.29 4.95
C ALA A 11 -5.08 -2.29 6.08
N VAL A 12 -3.85 -2.37 6.56
CA VAL A 12 -3.48 -3.05 7.80
C VAL A 12 -3.32 -1.98 8.87
N VAL A 13 -4.08 -2.09 9.95
CA VAL A 13 -4.11 -1.10 11.03
C VAL A 13 -3.74 -1.78 12.36
N PRO A 14 -3.12 -1.07 13.31
CA PRO A 14 -2.81 -1.62 14.63
C PRO A 14 -4.10 -1.92 15.42
N GLY A 15 -4.03 -2.79 16.42
CA GLY A 15 -5.17 -3.12 17.28
C GLY A 15 -6.01 -4.28 16.78
N ILE A 16 -7.23 -4.39 17.31
CA ILE A 16 -8.17 -5.46 16.98
C ILE A 16 -9.49 -4.87 16.45
N ARG A 17 -10.28 -5.70 15.77
CA ARG A 17 -11.53 -5.25 15.13
C ARG A 17 -12.49 -4.54 16.09
N SER A 18 -12.55 -4.93 17.37
CA SER A 18 -13.41 -4.30 18.37
C SER A 18 -13.03 -2.85 18.68
N ASP A 19 -11.77 -2.45 18.46
CA ASP A 19 -11.30 -1.08 18.70
C ASP A 19 -11.88 -0.08 17.69
N TYR A 20 -12.44 -0.59 16.58
CA TYR A 20 -12.90 0.19 15.43
C TYR A 20 -14.38 -0.04 15.09
N VAL A 21 -15.18 -0.53 16.03
CA VAL A 21 -16.64 -0.74 15.82
C VAL A 21 -17.34 0.61 15.58
N ASP A 22 -17.00 1.60 16.40
CA ASP A 22 -17.63 2.93 16.37
C ASP A 22 -16.66 4.05 15.91
N THR A 23 -15.42 3.71 15.53
CA THR A 23 -14.38 4.67 15.17
C THR A 23 -13.51 4.14 14.04
N HIS A 24 -13.08 5.03 13.14
CA HIS A 24 -12.18 4.67 12.04
C HIS A 24 -10.72 4.83 12.45
N PRO A 25 -9.82 3.92 12.00
CA PRO A 25 -8.39 4.10 12.17
C PRO A 25 -7.91 5.43 11.57
N THR A 26 -7.08 6.16 12.31
CA THR A 26 -6.47 7.42 11.84
C THR A 26 -5.10 7.21 11.19
N THR A 27 -4.59 5.98 11.21
CA THR A 27 -3.31 5.56 10.64
C THR A 27 -3.37 4.10 10.20
N ALA A 28 -2.37 3.68 9.42
CA ALA A 28 -2.18 2.31 8.97
C ALA A 28 -0.69 1.94 9.03
N LEU A 29 -0.42 0.64 9.22
CA LEU A 29 0.91 0.04 9.11
C LEU A 29 1.28 -0.21 7.65
N LEU A 30 0.29 -0.59 6.84
CA LEU A 30 0.38 -0.84 5.41
C LEU A 30 -0.90 -0.35 4.74
N VAL A 31 -0.75 0.32 3.60
CA VAL A 31 -1.84 0.57 2.64
C VAL A 31 -1.54 -0.17 1.34
N VAL A 32 -2.55 -0.84 0.78
CA VAL A 32 -2.46 -1.49 -0.53
C VAL A 32 -3.54 -0.93 -1.45
N GLU A 33 -3.13 -0.59 -2.67
CA GLU A 33 -4.01 -0.15 -3.75
C GLU A 33 -3.84 -1.11 -4.93
N ILE A 34 -4.93 -1.36 -5.64
CA ILE A 34 -4.98 -2.28 -6.78
C ILE A 34 -5.23 -1.47 -8.05
N ALA A 35 -4.36 -1.67 -9.05
CA ALA A 35 -4.40 -0.96 -10.31
C ALA A 35 -4.44 -1.91 -11.52
N ASP A 36 -5.35 -1.59 -12.44
CA ASP A 36 -5.44 -2.23 -13.75
C ASP A 36 -4.82 -1.33 -14.85
N THR A 37 -5.46 -0.20 -15.22
CA THR A 37 -5.12 0.50 -16.50
C THR A 37 -4.86 2.00 -16.41
N THR A 38 -5.48 2.69 -15.45
CA THR A 38 -5.69 4.16 -15.53
C THR A 38 -4.97 4.95 -14.44
N ILE A 39 -4.12 4.32 -13.63
CA ILE A 39 -3.75 4.85 -12.30
C ILE A 39 -2.41 5.58 -12.23
N VAL A 40 -1.60 5.64 -13.29
CA VAL A 40 -0.22 6.20 -13.15
C VAL A 40 -0.18 7.64 -12.60
N GLN A 41 -1.15 8.50 -12.91
CA GLN A 41 -1.24 9.83 -12.29
C GLN A 41 -1.82 9.81 -10.87
N ASP A 42 -2.80 8.95 -10.59
CA ASP A 42 -3.40 8.82 -9.25
C ASP A 42 -2.41 8.19 -8.25
N ARG A 43 -1.55 7.30 -8.75
CA ARG A 43 -0.44 6.66 -8.04
C ARG A 43 0.52 7.66 -7.40
N ILE A 44 0.91 8.70 -8.14
CA ILE A 44 1.82 9.74 -7.62
C ILE A 44 1.09 10.56 -6.54
N THR A 45 -0.19 10.83 -6.75
CA THR A 45 -1.00 11.63 -5.84
C THR A 45 -1.23 10.90 -4.51
N LYS A 46 -1.63 9.63 -4.56
CA LYS A 46 -1.85 8.77 -3.37
C LYS A 46 -0.55 8.53 -2.59
N ALA A 47 0.58 8.28 -3.26
CA ALA A 47 1.87 8.13 -2.60
C ALA A 47 2.23 9.37 -1.78
N VAL A 48 2.00 10.57 -2.32
CA VAL A 48 2.23 11.85 -1.61
C VAL A 48 1.32 11.96 -0.39
N ILE A 49 0.05 11.59 -0.52
CA ILE A 49 -0.92 11.64 0.59
C ILE A 49 -0.53 10.67 1.71
N TYR A 50 -0.20 9.42 1.37
CA TYR A 50 0.18 8.41 2.35
C TYR A 50 1.53 8.71 3.01
N ALA A 51 2.50 9.25 2.26
CA ALA A 51 3.76 9.74 2.83
C ALA A 51 3.53 10.92 3.79
N ALA A 52 2.66 11.87 3.44
CA ALA A 52 2.30 12.98 4.32
C ALA A 52 1.59 12.52 5.60
N ALA A 53 0.76 11.48 5.51
CA ALA A 53 0.14 10.82 6.66
C ALA A 53 1.16 9.99 7.47
N GLY A 54 2.35 9.73 6.91
CA GLY A 54 3.41 8.95 7.53
C GLY A 54 3.10 7.47 7.63
N ILE A 55 2.35 6.93 6.66
CA ILE A 55 2.10 5.50 6.53
C ILE A 55 3.43 4.81 6.20
N PRO A 56 3.93 3.88 7.03
CA PRO A 56 5.27 3.32 6.87
C PRO A 56 5.51 2.63 5.53
N GLU A 57 4.47 1.96 5.01
CA GLU A 57 4.52 1.17 3.78
C GLU A 57 3.28 1.38 2.94
N TYR A 58 3.49 1.56 1.63
CA TYR A 58 2.43 1.68 0.64
C TYR A 58 2.75 0.77 -0.54
N TRP A 59 1.85 -0.14 -0.89
CA TRP A 59 2.01 -1.06 -2.01
C TRP A 59 0.98 -0.75 -3.09
N LEU A 60 1.45 -0.62 -4.33
CA LEU A 60 0.59 -0.56 -5.51
C LEU A 60 0.71 -1.88 -6.27
N VAL A 61 -0.36 -2.66 -6.30
CA VAL A 61 -0.43 -3.91 -7.05
C VAL A 61 -0.91 -3.62 -8.47
N ASN A 62 -0.06 -3.85 -9.47
CA ASN A 62 -0.35 -3.62 -10.87
C ASN A 62 -0.52 -4.97 -11.58
N PHE A 63 -1.77 -5.30 -11.91
CA PHE A 63 -2.12 -6.58 -12.53
C PHE A 63 -1.65 -6.69 -13.99
N ARG A 64 -1.62 -5.58 -14.73
CA ARG A 64 -1.19 -5.60 -16.13
C ARG A 64 0.29 -5.91 -16.29
N ASP A 65 1.10 -5.34 -15.40
CA ASP A 65 2.54 -5.52 -15.43
C ASP A 65 3.01 -6.69 -14.53
N ASP A 66 2.07 -7.47 -13.98
CA ASP A 66 2.35 -8.63 -13.11
C ASP A 66 3.33 -8.30 -11.96
N ARG A 67 3.15 -7.14 -11.31
CA ARG A 67 4.09 -6.64 -10.30
C ARG A 67 3.42 -5.82 -9.21
N ALA A 68 4.08 -5.77 -8.06
CA ALA A 68 3.81 -4.82 -7.00
C ALA A 68 4.91 -3.76 -6.94
N GLU A 69 4.53 -2.52 -6.71
CA GLU A 69 5.46 -1.40 -6.54
C GLU A 69 5.37 -0.93 -5.09
N VAL A 70 6.49 -1.00 -4.38
CA VAL A 70 6.55 -0.91 -2.93
C VAL A 70 7.26 0.36 -2.52
N PHE A 71 6.59 1.19 -1.75
CA PHE A 71 7.08 2.46 -1.24
C PHE A 71 7.25 2.38 0.28
N ARG A 72 8.42 2.79 0.78
CA ARG A 72 8.73 2.71 2.21
C ARG A 72 9.56 3.89 2.71
N GLY A 73 9.54 4.07 4.03
CA GLY A 73 10.28 5.15 4.69
C GLY A 73 9.69 6.52 4.34
N PRO A 74 8.47 6.83 4.80
CA PRO A 74 7.83 8.10 4.50
C PRO A 74 8.57 9.26 5.17
N ASP A 75 8.83 10.30 4.40
CA ASP A 75 9.20 11.63 4.89
C ASP A 75 7.96 12.52 4.81
N ARG A 76 7.41 12.88 5.97
CA ARG A 76 6.22 13.73 6.08
C ARG A 76 6.47 15.17 5.62
N SER A 77 7.71 15.64 5.73
CA SER A 77 8.08 17.02 5.38
C SER A 77 8.13 17.21 3.86
N THR A 78 8.76 16.26 3.16
CA THR A 78 8.83 16.25 1.70
C THR A 78 7.63 15.55 1.05
N ARG A 79 6.80 14.86 1.85
CA ARG A 79 5.65 14.06 1.42
C ARG A 79 6.05 13.01 0.38
N SER A 80 7.15 12.34 0.64
CA SER A 80 7.74 11.36 -0.27
C SER A 80 8.15 10.10 0.47
N TYR A 81 8.39 9.02 -0.27
CA TYR A 81 8.98 7.79 0.26
C TYR A 81 10.44 7.74 -0.13
N GLY A 82 11.31 7.40 0.83
CA GLY A 82 12.76 7.30 0.60
C GLY A 82 13.19 6.04 -0.15
N GLU A 83 12.35 5.00 -0.17
CA GLU A 83 12.61 3.75 -0.85
C GLU A 83 11.43 3.39 -1.76
N ASN A 84 11.75 3.00 -2.99
CA ASN A 84 10.80 2.48 -3.95
C ASN A 84 11.44 1.33 -4.74
N PHE A 85 10.80 0.17 -4.78
CA PHE A 85 11.23 -0.97 -5.58
C PHE A 85 10.06 -1.75 -6.16
N ILE A 86 10.35 -2.54 -7.19
CA ILE A 86 9.39 -3.40 -7.86
C ILE A 86 9.61 -4.84 -7.41
N ALA A 87 8.51 -5.52 -7.09
CA ALA A 87 8.48 -6.94 -6.77
C ALA A 87 7.59 -7.66 -7.78
N GLY A 88 8.17 -8.59 -8.55
CA GLY A 88 7.44 -9.43 -9.50
C GLY A 88 7.06 -10.79 -8.92
N ARG A 89 6.38 -11.60 -9.72
CA ARG A 89 6.10 -13.01 -9.41
C ARG A 89 7.35 -13.79 -8.98
N GLY A 90 7.17 -14.78 -8.12
CA GLY A 90 8.23 -15.57 -7.49
C GLY A 90 8.94 -14.88 -6.32
N SER A 91 8.62 -13.61 -6.04
CA SER A 91 9.17 -12.88 -4.89
C SER A 91 8.19 -12.84 -3.72
N ARG A 92 8.72 -12.50 -2.54
CA ARG A 92 7.95 -12.34 -1.30
C ARG A 92 8.12 -10.93 -0.76
N LEU A 93 7.00 -10.28 -0.44
CA LEU A 93 6.98 -8.99 0.24
C LEU A 93 6.74 -9.20 1.72
N GLU A 94 7.64 -8.67 2.54
CA GLU A 94 7.51 -8.66 3.99
C GLU A 94 7.19 -7.25 4.49
N LEU A 95 6.37 -7.15 5.53
CA LEU A 95 6.11 -5.89 6.19
C LEU A 95 7.32 -5.53 7.07
N ARG A 96 7.90 -4.36 6.85
CA ARG A 96 8.91 -3.77 7.73
C ARG A 96 8.38 -3.52 9.13
N THR A 97 7.12 -3.14 9.24
CA THR A 97 6.49 -2.85 10.54
C THR A 97 6.14 -4.11 11.32
N LEU A 98 6.07 -5.27 10.66
CA LEU A 98 5.73 -6.57 11.24
C LEU A 98 6.66 -7.67 10.69
N PRO A 99 7.90 -7.77 11.18
CA PRO A 99 8.86 -8.77 10.71
C PRO A 99 8.30 -10.19 10.78
N GLY A 100 8.54 -10.99 9.74
CA GLY A 100 8.01 -12.35 9.60
C GLY A 100 6.59 -12.42 9.02
N VAL A 101 5.87 -11.30 8.92
CA VAL A 101 4.60 -11.22 8.19
C VAL A 101 4.89 -10.80 6.76
N GLY A 102 4.47 -11.63 5.81
CA GLY A 102 4.66 -11.35 4.39
C GLY A 102 3.74 -12.16 3.51
N VAL A 103 3.67 -11.75 2.25
CA VAL A 103 2.82 -12.32 1.21
C VAL A 103 3.66 -12.60 -0.03
N ALA A 104 3.43 -13.74 -0.69
CA ALA A 104 4.04 -13.98 -1.99
C ALA A 104 3.38 -13.06 -3.02
N VAL A 105 4.16 -12.50 -3.94
CA VAL A 105 3.59 -11.63 -4.99
C VAL A 105 2.63 -12.42 -5.88
N ASP A 106 2.85 -13.74 -6.03
CA ASP A 106 1.92 -14.62 -6.75
C ASP A 106 0.52 -14.68 -6.11
N ASP A 107 0.41 -14.53 -4.79
CA ASP A 107 -0.87 -14.52 -4.07
C ASP A 107 -1.59 -13.16 -4.18
N LEU A 108 -0.87 -12.10 -4.55
CA LEU A 108 -1.43 -10.76 -4.75
C LEU A 108 -1.96 -10.55 -6.17
N LEU A 109 -1.49 -11.34 -7.13
CA LEU A 109 -1.81 -11.17 -8.54
C LEU A 109 -2.79 -12.27 -8.98
N PRO A 110 -3.68 -11.99 -9.95
CA PRO A 110 -4.56 -13.02 -10.49
C PRO A 110 -3.76 -14.20 -11.05
N SER A 111 -4.30 -15.41 -10.99
CA SER A 111 -3.69 -16.59 -11.61
C SER A 111 -3.48 -16.30 -13.10
N ARG A 112 -2.29 -16.61 -13.63
CA ARG A 112 -2.14 -16.69 -15.09
C ARG A 112 -3.01 -17.86 -15.53
N GLY A 113 -4.04 -17.58 -16.34
CA GLY A 113 -4.99 -18.60 -16.78
C GLY A 113 -4.27 -19.81 -17.39
N GLU A 114 -4.82 -20.99 -17.09
CA GLU A 114 -4.56 -22.22 -17.86
C GLU A 114 -5.11 -22.11 -19.29
#